data_AF-A0A368GV86-F1
#
_entry.id   AF-A0A368GV86-F1
#
_cell.length_a   1.000
_cell.length_b   1.000
_cell.length_c   1.000
_cell.angle_alpha   90.00
_cell.angle_beta   90.00
_cell.angle_gamma   90.00
#
_symmetry.space_group_name_H-M   'P 1'
#
loop_
_entity.id
_entity.type
_entity.pdbx_description
1 polymer ?
#
loop_
_entity_poly.entity_id
_entity_poly.type
_entity_poly.pdbx_seq_one_letter_code
_entity_poly.pdbx_strand_id
1 'polypeptide(L)'
;MFTAGLLFVVLYNFAAVSASIRGNCKPSGGTFTHPEKLLDPLVEGVQKRVPSHPSYDCEKERAAYTKIVLDEEEMRNEYPGVTFTKDLTYKTEKEGHSAANPVELIDEALQSWSKDLQEIQATTFGCNIDSDESEKTTTYTIGCLFN
;
A
#
# COMPACT_ATOMS: atom_id res chain seq x y z
N MET A 1 -46.64 -0.22 -32.53
CA MET A 1 -46.61 0.95 -31.65
C MET A 1 -46.34 0.46 -30.24
N PHE A 2 -45.14 0.81 -29.75
CA PHE A 2 -44.59 0.79 -28.39
C PHE A 2 -44.98 -0.33 -27.39
N THR A 3 -44.03 -1.26 -27.29
CA THR A 3 -43.59 -1.99 -26.09
C THR A 3 -43.44 -1.08 -24.86
N ALA A 4 -43.99 -1.49 -23.72
CA ALA A 4 -43.66 -0.94 -22.40
C ALA A 4 -42.97 -2.03 -21.59
N GLY A 5 -41.64 -1.89 -21.46
CA GLY A 5 -40.79 -2.80 -20.72
C GLY A 5 -40.95 -2.62 -19.21
N LEU A 6 -41.03 -3.74 -18.51
CA LEU A 6 -40.81 -3.80 -17.07
C LEU A 6 -39.35 -3.45 -16.78
N LEU A 7 -39.12 -2.23 -16.27
CA LEU A 7 -37.87 -1.85 -15.62
C LEU A 7 -37.78 -2.59 -14.28
N PHE A 8 -37.06 -3.70 -14.28
CA PHE A 8 -36.53 -4.30 -13.06
C PHE A 8 -35.53 -3.33 -12.44
N VAL A 9 -36.01 -2.56 -11.48
CA VAL A 9 -35.19 -1.75 -10.59
C VAL A 9 -34.46 -2.72 -9.65
N VAL A 10 -33.31 -3.24 -10.09
CA VAL A 10 -32.38 -3.96 -9.21
C VAL A 10 -31.64 -2.91 -8.40
N LEU A 11 -32.26 -2.49 -7.29
CA LEU A 11 -31.58 -1.77 -6.21
C LEU A 11 -30.59 -2.72 -5.57
N TYR A 12 -29.39 -2.82 -6.15
CA TYR A 12 -28.22 -3.29 -5.43
C TYR A 12 -27.94 -2.29 -4.31
N ASN A 13 -28.53 -2.55 -3.16
CA ASN A 13 -28.11 -2.01 -1.88
C ASN A 13 -26.71 -2.57 -1.60
N PHE A 14 -25.68 -1.96 -2.19
CA PHE A 14 -24.34 -2.06 -1.62
C PHE A 14 -24.37 -1.25 -0.33
N ALA A 15 -24.77 -1.90 0.76
CA ALA A 15 -24.38 -1.45 2.08
C ALA A 15 -22.86 -1.41 2.09
N ALA A 16 -22.32 -0.21 1.91
CA ALA A 16 -20.91 0.10 2.01
C ALA A 16 -20.47 -0.12 3.46
N VAL A 17 -20.22 -1.38 3.80
CA VAL A 17 -19.25 -1.70 4.84
C VAL A 17 -17.92 -1.63 4.13
N SER A 18 -17.27 -0.46 4.17
CA SER A 18 -15.88 -0.29 3.76
C SER A 18 -15.01 -1.06 4.76
N ALA A 19 -15.03 -2.40 4.66
CA ALA A 19 -14.01 -3.21 5.27
C ALA A 19 -12.69 -2.73 4.67
N SER A 20 -11.78 -2.23 5.52
CA SER A 20 -10.43 -1.86 5.06
C SER A 20 -9.86 -3.01 4.27
N ILE A 21 -9.29 -2.71 3.10
CA ILE A 21 -8.73 -3.75 2.22
C ILE A 21 -7.55 -4.46 2.90
N ARG A 22 -6.95 -3.82 3.91
CA ARG A 22 -5.97 -4.39 4.85
C ARG A 22 -6.59 -5.25 5.97
N GLY A 23 -7.85 -5.65 5.82
CA GLY A 23 -8.69 -6.29 6.85
C GLY A 23 -7.96 -7.30 7.74
N ASN A 24 -7.96 -7.02 9.05
CA ASN A 24 -7.32 -7.76 10.15
C ASN A 24 -5.78 -7.87 10.12
N CYS A 25 -5.05 -7.15 9.27
CA CYS A 25 -3.62 -6.99 9.53
C CYS A 25 -3.46 -6.36 10.93
N LYS A 26 -2.83 -7.11 11.86
CA LYS A 26 -2.34 -6.56 13.13
C LYS A 26 -1.50 -5.32 12.81
N PRO A 27 -1.41 -4.32 13.71
CA PRO A 27 -0.79 -3.04 13.38
C PRO A 27 0.54 -3.27 12.67
N SER A 28 0.66 -2.67 11.49
CA SER A 28 1.91 -2.61 10.73
C SER A 28 3.02 -2.19 11.69
N GLY A 29 4.15 -2.90 11.69
CA GLY A 29 5.37 -2.38 12.32
C GLY A 29 5.69 -1.01 11.72
N GLY A 30 6.15 -0.06 12.54
CA GLY A 30 6.43 1.29 12.08
C GLY A 30 6.43 2.35 13.17
N THR A 31 6.85 3.55 12.77
CA THR A 31 6.98 4.76 13.59
C THR A 31 5.70 5.57 13.71
N PHE A 32 4.66 5.26 12.92
CA PHE A 32 3.42 6.03 12.87
C PHE A 32 2.39 5.58 13.90
N THR A 33 1.76 6.53 14.61
CA THR A 33 0.68 6.28 15.58
C THR A 33 -0.63 5.81 14.92
N HIS A 34 -0.82 6.15 13.65
CA HIS A 34 -2.02 5.83 12.85
C HIS A 34 -1.61 5.37 11.43
N PRO A 35 -0.91 4.22 11.30
CA PRO A 35 -0.38 3.78 10.02
C PRO A 35 -1.47 3.50 8.99
N GLU A 36 -2.70 3.17 9.43
CA GLU A 36 -3.86 2.99 8.56
C GLU A 36 -4.20 4.22 7.71
N LYS A 37 -3.91 5.43 8.19
CA LYS A 37 -4.17 6.66 7.42
C LYS A 37 -3.25 6.84 6.22
N LEU A 38 -2.12 6.14 6.21
CA LEU A 38 -1.14 6.13 5.11
C LEU A 38 -1.28 4.86 4.27
N LEU A 39 -1.34 3.72 4.95
CA LEU A 39 -1.32 2.41 4.31
C LEU A 39 -2.64 2.10 3.60
N ASP A 40 -3.81 2.47 4.14
CA ASP A 40 -5.08 2.17 3.47
C ASP A 40 -5.18 2.91 2.11
N PRO A 41 -4.92 4.23 2.01
CA PRO A 41 -4.87 4.92 0.72
C PRO A 41 -3.81 4.38 -0.25
N LEU A 42 -2.63 3.99 0.27
CA LEU A 42 -1.57 3.40 -0.53
C LEU A 42 -2.01 2.07 -1.16
N VAL A 43 -2.59 1.19 -0.35
CA VAL A 43 -3.10 -0.12 -0.78
C VAL A 43 -4.20 0.02 -1.81
N GLU A 44 -5.16 0.89 -1.56
CA GLU A 44 -6.19 1.23 -2.55
C GLU A 44 -5.57 1.76 -3.85
N GLY A 45 -4.58 2.64 -3.74
CA GLY A 45 -3.90 3.26 -4.87
C GLY A 45 -3.16 2.25 -5.74
N VAL A 46 -2.50 1.26 -5.11
CA VAL A 46 -1.82 0.15 -5.79
C VAL A 46 -2.85 -0.78 -6.45
N GLN A 47 -3.88 -1.23 -5.74
CA GLN A 47 -4.89 -2.15 -6.30
C GLN A 47 -5.67 -1.58 -7.49
N LYS A 48 -5.91 -0.26 -7.49
CA LYS A 48 -6.55 0.44 -8.61
C LYS A 48 -5.65 0.51 -9.85
N ARG A 49 -4.32 0.43 -9.69
CA ARG A 49 -3.33 0.65 -10.77
C ARG A 49 -2.69 -0.64 -11.27
N VAL A 50 -2.61 -1.69 -10.46
CA VAL A 50 -2.08 -2.99 -10.86
C VAL A 50 -3.15 -3.81 -11.61
N PRO A 51 -2.97 -4.13 -12.91
CA PRO A 51 -4.01 -4.76 -13.72
C PRO A 51 -4.46 -6.15 -13.26
N SER A 52 -3.58 -6.87 -12.58
CA SER A 52 -3.85 -8.23 -12.07
C SER A 52 -4.73 -8.26 -10.81
N HIS A 53 -5.05 -7.09 -10.23
CA HIS A 53 -5.86 -6.94 -9.02
C HIS A 53 -5.39 -7.85 -7.86
N PRO A 54 -4.11 -7.76 -7.44
CA PRO A 54 -3.59 -8.61 -6.39
C PRO A 54 -4.31 -8.40 -5.05
N SER A 55 -4.41 -9.47 -4.28
CA SER A 55 -4.93 -9.44 -2.91
C SER A 55 -3.87 -8.92 -1.93
N TYR A 56 -4.30 -8.29 -0.84
CA TYR A 56 -3.37 -7.78 0.18
C TYR A 56 -2.89 -8.90 1.10
N ASP A 57 -1.60 -8.90 1.42
CA ASP A 57 -0.92 -9.92 2.24
C ASP A 57 -0.21 -9.25 3.44
N CYS A 58 -0.73 -9.51 4.65
CA CYS A 58 -0.19 -8.95 5.90
C CYS A 58 1.21 -9.47 6.25
N GLU A 59 1.65 -10.61 5.72
CA GLU A 59 3.02 -11.09 5.90
C GLU A 59 3.98 -10.31 4.99
N LYS A 60 3.57 -10.01 3.75
CA LYS A 60 4.30 -9.08 2.87
C LYS A 60 4.36 -7.66 3.42
N GLU A 61 3.31 -7.17 4.10
CA GLU A 61 3.33 -5.87 4.80
C GLU A 61 4.43 -5.81 5.86
N ARG A 62 4.57 -6.86 6.67
CA ARG A 62 5.59 -6.92 7.73
C ARG A 62 6.99 -7.12 7.15
N ALA A 63 7.13 -7.98 6.15
CA ALA A 63 8.40 -8.16 5.43
C ALA A 63 8.84 -6.86 4.73
N ALA A 64 7.91 -6.10 4.14
CA ALA A 64 8.21 -4.80 3.55
C ALA A 64 8.79 -3.82 4.58
N TYR A 65 8.30 -3.82 5.82
CA TYR A 65 8.88 -3.02 6.90
C TYR A 65 10.32 -3.44 7.23
N THR A 66 10.56 -4.73 7.48
CA THR A 66 11.92 -5.23 7.75
C THR A 66 12.88 -4.86 6.61
N LYS A 67 12.44 -4.97 5.35
CA LYS A 67 13.25 -4.57 4.20
C LYS A 67 13.55 -3.07 4.16
N ILE A 68 12.60 -2.23 4.58
CA ILE A 68 12.79 -0.77 4.61
C ILE A 68 13.78 -0.37 5.70
N VAL A 69 13.68 -0.95 6.89
CA VAL A 69 14.45 -0.54 8.08
C VAL A 69 15.83 -1.19 8.15
N LEU A 70 15.96 -2.44 7.70
CA LEU A 70 17.19 -3.22 7.78
C LEU A 70 17.76 -3.40 6.36
N ASP A 71 17.35 -4.45 5.67
CA ASP A 71 17.62 -4.71 4.25
C ASP A 71 16.86 -5.98 3.79
N GLU A 72 17.09 -6.38 2.54
CA GLU A 72 16.49 -7.59 1.98
C GLU A 72 17.04 -8.89 2.57
N GLU A 73 18.32 -8.94 2.96
CA GLU A 73 18.92 -10.14 3.54
C GLU A 73 18.26 -10.46 4.88
N GLU A 74 18.14 -9.45 5.74
CA GLU A 74 17.52 -9.60 7.05
C GLU A 74 16.01 -9.85 6.94
N MET A 75 15.34 -9.21 5.99
CA MET A 75 13.95 -9.54 5.68
C MET A 75 13.79 -11.02 5.28
N ARG A 76 14.67 -11.57 4.45
CA ARG A 76 14.62 -12.99 4.06
C ARG A 76 14.92 -13.93 5.23
N ASN A 77 15.77 -13.51 6.17
CA ASN A 77 16.05 -14.27 7.40
C ASN A 77 14.82 -14.33 8.32
N GLU A 78 14.13 -13.21 8.52
CA GLU A 78 12.94 -13.12 9.38
C GLU A 78 11.68 -13.69 8.72
N TYR A 79 11.54 -13.56 7.40
CA TYR A 79 10.37 -13.96 6.62
C TYR A 79 10.74 -14.90 5.45
N PRO A 80 11.30 -16.09 5.72
CA PRO A 80 11.77 -17.00 4.67
C PRO A 80 10.63 -17.55 3.78
N GLY A 81 9.37 -17.46 4.24
CA GLY A 81 8.18 -17.82 3.45
C GLY A 81 7.69 -16.72 2.51
N VAL A 82 8.18 -15.49 2.66
CA VAL A 82 7.76 -14.36 1.83
C VAL A 82 8.61 -14.32 0.55
N THR A 83 7.96 -14.63 -0.56
CA THR A 83 8.53 -14.48 -1.91
C THR A 83 7.96 -13.25 -2.61
N PHE A 84 8.75 -12.61 -3.45
CA PHE A 84 8.31 -11.51 -4.32
C PHE A 84 9.14 -11.52 -5.61
N THR A 85 8.52 -11.15 -6.73
CA THR A 85 9.15 -11.02 -8.05
C THR A 85 9.47 -9.58 -8.40
N LYS A 86 8.78 -8.62 -7.76
CA LYS A 86 8.99 -7.18 -7.91
C LYS A 86 8.82 -6.50 -6.56
N ASP A 87 9.68 -5.55 -6.26
CA ASP A 87 9.47 -4.58 -5.21
C ASP A 87 9.47 -3.17 -5.79
N LEU A 88 8.78 -2.26 -5.10
CA LEU A 88 8.79 -0.84 -5.39
C LEU A 88 9.15 -0.11 -4.11
N THR A 89 10.10 0.82 -4.20
CA THR A 89 10.53 1.65 -3.07
C THR A 89 10.51 3.11 -3.49
N TYR A 90 10.01 3.97 -2.63
CA TYR A 90 9.98 5.43 -2.78
C TYR A 90 10.59 6.03 -1.52
N LYS A 91 11.54 6.94 -1.69
CA LYS A 91 12.22 7.61 -0.59
C LYS A 91 12.24 9.12 -0.84
N THR A 92 11.86 9.89 0.17
CA THR A 92 11.82 11.36 0.09
C THR A 92 12.20 11.98 1.43
N GLU A 93 12.72 13.19 1.40
CA GLU A 93 13.10 13.96 2.57
C GLU A 93 12.29 15.25 2.61
N LYS A 94 11.72 15.59 3.76
CA LYS A 94 10.91 16.80 3.96
C LYS A 94 11.45 17.58 5.16
N GLU A 95 11.45 18.91 5.08
CA GLU A 95 11.92 19.77 6.17
C GLU A 95 10.98 19.73 7.39
N GLY A 96 11.55 19.71 8.59
CA GLY A 96 10.85 19.69 9.87
C GLY A 96 10.40 18.30 10.34
N HIS A 97 10.02 18.19 11.61
CA HIS A 97 9.79 16.93 12.35
C HIS A 97 8.47 16.19 12.05
N SER A 98 7.56 16.72 11.22
CA SER A 98 6.26 16.06 10.94
C SER A 98 5.54 16.72 9.76
N ALA A 99 6.27 17.41 8.88
CA ALA A 99 5.65 18.39 7.99
C ALA A 99 4.91 17.77 6.78
N ALA A 100 5.06 16.48 6.52
CA ALA A 100 4.49 15.87 5.33
C ALA A 100 3.00 15.56 5.54
N ASN A 101 2.16 16.05 4.64
CA ASN A 101 0.78 15.59 4.54
C ASN A 101 0.79 14.12 4.08
N PRO A 102 0.23 13.18 4.87
CA PRO A 102 0.17 11.76 4.51
C PRO A 102 -0.32 11.49 3.09
N VAL A 103 -1.31 12.25 2.63
CA VAL A 103 -1.90 12.10 1.30
C VAL A 103 -0.90 12.46 0.20
N GLU A 104 -0.12 13.52 0.40
CA GLU A 104 0.90 13.96 -0.56
C GLU A 104 1.99 12.89 -0.73
N LEU A 105 2.45 12.29 0.37
CA LEU A 105 3.45 11.21 0.31
C LEU A 105 2.97 10.00 -0.48
N ILE A 106 1.70 9.62 -0.30
CA ILE A 106 1.12 8.48 -1.03
C ILE A 106 0.98 8.83 -2.52
N ASP A 107 0.51 10.02 -2.86
CA ASP A 107 0.39 10.46 -4.25
C ASP A 107 1.75 10.54 -4.95
N GLU A 108 2.77 11.08 -4.28
CA GLU A 108 4.15 11.12 -4.79
C GLU A 108 4.70 9.72 -5.07
N ALA A 109 4.52 8.78 -4.14
CA ALA A 109 4.94 7.39 -4.32
C ALA A 109 4.23 6.72 -5.49
N LEU A 110 2.90 6.79 -5.54
CA LEU A 110 2.08 6.21 -6.62
C LEU A 110 2.41 6.83 -7.99
N GLN A 111 2.72 8.12 -8.04
CA GLN A 111 3.14 8.79 -9.27
C GLN A 111 4.52 8.29 -9.71
N SER A 112 5.47 8.18 -8.78
CA SER A 112 6.83 7.68 -9.05
C SER A 112 6.82 6.26 -9.63
N TRP A 113 5.85 5.45 -9.20
CA TRP A 113 5.69 4.05 -9.61
C TRP A 113 4.70 3.85 -10.76
N SER A 114 4.12 4.91 -11.31
CA SER A 114 2.96 4.83 -12.20
C SER A 114 3.16 3.87 -13.39
N LYS A 115 4.35 3.85 -14.00
CA LYS A 115 4.70 2.93 -15.08
C LYS A 115 4.88 1.49 -14.57
N ASP A 116 5.67 1.30 -13.51
CA ASP A 116 5.91 -0.03 -12.95
C ASP A 116 4.61 -0.72 -12.51
N LEU A 117 3.69 0.03 -11.88
CA LEU A 117 2.40 -0.50 -11.45
C LEU A 117 1.57 -1.07 -12.60
N GLN A 118 1.66 -0.50 -13.81
CA GLN A 118 0.95 -1.01 -14.99
C GLN A 118 1.56 -2.29 -15.56
N GLU A 119 2.83 -2.54 -15.29
CA GLU A 119 3.57 -3.70 -15.80
C GLU A 119 3.54 -4.89 -14.82
N ILE A 120 3.17 -4.65 -13.55
CA ILE A 120 3.11 -5.70 -12.52
C ILE A 120 2.00 -6.72 -12.81
N GLN A 121 2.40 -7.99 -12.84
CA GLN A 121 1.52 -9.15 -12.80
C GLN A 121 1.77 -9.87 -11.50
N ALA A 122 0.89 -9.70 -10.52
CA ALA A 122 1.06 -10.25 -9.19
C ALA A 122 -0.24 -10.84 -8.65
N THR A 123 -0.12 -11.81 -7.75
CA THR A 123 -1.29 -12.42 -7.07
C THR A 123 -1.55 -11.82 -5.69
N THR A 124 -0.46 -11.44 -5.02
CA THR A 124 -0.46 -10.91 -3.66
C THR A 124 0.53 -9.77 -3.56
N PHE A 125 0.24 -8.80 -2.71
CA PHE A 125 1.16 -7.71 -2.41
C PHE A 125 1.01 -7.24 -0.98
N GLY A 126 2.05 -6.61 -0.44
CA GLY A 126 2.02 -5.95 0.87
C GLY A 126 2.90 -4.72 0.85
N CYS A 127 2.50 -3.67 1.56
CA CYS A 127 3.19 -2.38 1.55
C CYS A 127 3.38 -1.87 2.97
N ASN A 128 4.50 -1.20 3.23
CA ASN A 128 4.75 -0.53 4.50
C ASN A 128 5.43 0.83 4.31
N ILE A 129 5.48 1.62 5.37
CA ILE A 129 6.10 2.93 5.42
C ILE A 129 6.90 3.07 6.72
N ASP A 130 8.06 3.71 6.62
CA ASP A 130 8.89 4.10 7.74
C ASP A 130 9.24 5.59 7.66
N SER A 131 9.52 6.20 8.81
CA SER A 131 10.02 7.57 8.88
C SER A 131 11.20 7.66 9.84
N ASP A 132 12.30 8.25 9.36
CA ASP A 132 13.49 8.53 10.17
C ASP A 132 13.64 10.05 10.33
N GLU A 133 13.63 10.52 11.58
CA GLU A 133 13.71 11.95 11.90
C GLU A 133 15.15 12.35 12.25
N SER A 134 15.65 13.38 11.56
CA SER A 134 16.85 14.12 11.93
C SER A 134 16.48 15.45 12.60
N GLU A 135 17.48 16.20 13.10
CA GLU A 135 17.26 17.52 13.73
C GLU A 135 16.57 18.55 12.82
N LYS A 136 16.56 18.33 11.50
CA LYS A 136 16.05 19.32 10.53
C LYS A 136 15.07 18.75 9.52
N THR A 137 15.09 17.43 9.30
CA THR A 137 14.33 16.80 8.22
C THR A 137 13.79 15.45 8.65
N THR A 138 12.67 15.04 8.06
CA THR A 138 12.14 13.69 8.16
C THR A 138 12.30 12.99 6.82
N THR A 139 12.95 11.83 6.84
CA THR A 139 13.05 10.93 5.70
C THR A 139 11.89 9.95 5.74
N TYR A 140 11.11 9.88 4.68
CA TYR A 140 10.02 8.91 4.51
C TYR A 140 10.45 7.86 3.51
N THR A 141 10.25 6.58 3.86
CA THR A 141 10.48 5.46 2.95
C THR A 141 9.22 4.62 2.86
N ILE A 142 8.67 4.47 1.65
CA ILE A 142 7.49 3.64 1.35
C ILE A 142 7.95 2.47 0.49
N GLY A 143 7.57 1.26 0.85
CA GLY A 143 7.94 0.04 0.11
C GLY A 143 6.76 -0.89 -0.08
N CYS A 144 6.68 -1.53 -1.24
CA CYS A 144 5.72 -2.59 -1.57
C CYS A 144 6.41 -3.82 -2.15
N LEU A 145 5.99 -5.02 -1.73
CA LEU A 145 6.45 -6.30 -2.25
C LEU A 145 5.32 -6.98 -3.04
N PHE A 146 5.62 -7.47 -4.24
CA PHE A 146 4.67 -8.11 -5.15
C PHE A 146 5.16 -9.51 -5.53
N ASN A 147 4.31 -10.53 -5.36
CA ASN A 147 4.53 -11.90 -5.84
C ASN A 147 4.09 -12.03 -7.29
#